data_AF-A0A7C6E7J5-F1
#
_entry.id   AF-A0A7C6E7J5-F1
#
_cell.length_a   1.000
_cell.length_b   1.000
_cell.length_c   1.000
_cell.angle_alpha   90.00
_cell.angle_beta   90.00
_cell.angle_gamma   90.00
#
_symmetry.space_group_name_H-M   'P 1'
#
loop_
_entity.id
_entity.type
_entity.pdbx_description
1 polymer ?
#
loop_
_entity_poly.entity_id
_entity_poly.type
_entity_poly.pdbx_seq_one_letter_code
_entity_poly.pdbx_strand_id
1 'polypeptide(L)'
;MPAENLAPLLWVILPVFVAVGSALLSAVVMQARMEVSLARERAATAEARALAIAQNEQMEDRVRAAEESARRKALEELLSDIRIEERRYLRESKSLFMNRKCLVVQERLFFRNIPLSDWVEHEYWLEEGGDPVAHTLAATTRKLLP
;
A
#
# COMPACT_ATOMS: atom_id res chain seq x y z
N MET A 1 -54.52 -65.80 40.82
CA MET A 1 -55.18 -64.95 39.81
C MET A 1 -54.89 -65.55 38.44
N PRO A 2 -55.92 -65.79 37.63
CA PRO A 2 -55.96 -66.87 36.64
C PRO A 2 -55.07 -66.59 35.43
N ALA A 3 -54.42 -67.65 34.93
CA ALA A 3 -53.52 -67.64 33.77
C ALA A 3 -54.18 -67.15 32.46
N GLU A 4 -55.51 -67.02 32.45
CA GLU A 4 -56.34 -66.61 31.31
C GLU A 4 -56.11 -65.13 30.90
N ASN A 5 -55.72 -64.26 31.85
CA ASN A 5 -55.46 -62.84 31.57
C ASN A 5 -53.98 -62.53 31.23
N LEU A 6 -53.07 -63.47 31.47
CA LEU A 6 -51.62 -63.27 31.25
C LEU A 6 -51.25 -63.34 29.76
N ALA A 7 -51.88 -64.25 28.99
CA ALA A 7 -51.65 -64.38 27.55
C ALA A 7 -51.99 -63.11 26.75
N PRO A 8 -53.18 -62.49 26.90
CA PRO A 8 -53.51 -61.26 26.19
C PRO A 8 -52.65 -60.07 26.65
N LEU A 9 -52.33 -59.99 27.95
CA LEU A 9 -51.45 -58.94 28.48
C LEU A 9 -50.02 -59.03 27.91
N LEU A 10 -49.47 -60.25 27.79
CA LEU A 10 -48.14 -60.48 27.21
C LEU A 10 -48.10 -60.06 25.73
N TRP A 11 -49.17 -60.33 24.99
CA TRP A 11 -49.31 -59.95 23.59
C TRP A 11 -49.39 -58.42 23.38
N VAL A 12 -49.83 -57.67 24.39
CA VAL A 12 -49.84 -56.19 24.37
C VAL A 12 -48.52 -55.60 24.84
N ILE A 13 -47.87 -56.17 25.86
CA ILE A 13 -46.61 -55.64 26.41
C ILE A 13 -45.44 -55.87 25.44
N LEU A 14 -45.39 -57.00 24.76
CA LEU A 14 -44.31 -57.34 23.83
C LEU A 14 -44.12 -56.31 22.70
N PRO A 15 -45.15 -55.91 21.93
CA PRO A 15 -44.99 -54.89 20.89
C PRO A 15 -44.68 -53.50 21.46
N VAL A 16 -45.18 -53.17 22.65
CA VAL A 16 -44.84 -51.90 23.32
C VAL A 16 -43.35 -51.87 23.68
N PHE A 17 -42.81 -52.96 24.22
CA PHE A 17 -41.39 -53.06 24.54
C PHE A 17 -40.51 -52.98 23.29
N VAL A 18 -40.89 -53.68 22.21
CA VAL A 18 -40.17 -53.61 20.92
C VAL A 18 -40.24 -52.19 20.33
N ALA A 19 -41.40 -51.54 20.39
CA ALA A 19 -41.56 -50.16 19.92
C ALA A 19 -40.66 -49.20 20.70
N VAL A 20 -40.66 -49.26 22.04
CA VAL A 20 -39.81 -48.43 22.90
C VAL A 20 -38.33 -48.70 22.63
N GLY A 21 -37.93 -49.98 22.53
CA GLY A 21 -36.55 -50.35 22.22
C GLY A 21 -36.08 -49.85 20.85
N SER A 22 -36.93 -49.97 19.83
CA SER A 22 -36.63 -49.46 18.48
C SER A 22 -36.55 -47.93 18.42
N ALA A 23 -37.43 -47.24 19.16
CA ALA A 23 -37.42 -45.79 19.26
C ALA A 23 -36.15 -45.28 19.96
N LEU A 24 -35.73 -45.93 21.06
CA LEU A 24 -34.49 -45.60 21.76
C LEU A 24 -33.26 -45.80 20.86
N LEU A 25 -33.19 -46.94 20.15
CA LEU A 25 -32.07 -47.22 19.26
C LEU A 25 -32.01 -46.22 18.09
N SER A 26 -33.17 -45.89 17.51
CA SER A 26 -33.27 -44.85 16.48
C SER A 26 -32.87 -43.48 17.01
N ALA A 27 -33.23 -43.13 18.25
CA ALA A 27 -32.86 -41.86 18.87
C ALA A 27 -31.34 -41.75 19.08
N VAL A 28 -30.68 -42.82 19.55
CA VAL A 28 -29.22 -42.83 19.74
C VAL A 28 -28.48 -42.68 18.40
N VAL A 29 -28.92 -43.40 17.36
CA VAL A 29 -28.34 -43.27 16.01
C VAL A 29 -28.55 -41.86 15.44
N MET A 30 -29.72 -41.28 15.66
CA MET A 30 -30.02 -39.92 15.22
C MET A 30 -29.14 -38.88 15.93
N GLN A 31 -28.97 -39.01 17.24
CA GLN A 31 -28.08 -38.14 18.03
C GLN A 31 -26.65 -38.22 17.51
N ALA A 32 -26.12 -39.42 17.29
CA ALA A 32 -24.77 -39.62 16.76
C ALA A 32 -24.61 -39.01 15.35
N ARG A 33 -25.59 -39.15 14.46
CA ARG A 33 -25.54 -38.56 13.11
C ARG A 33 -25.62 -37.03 13.14
N MET A 34 -26.46 -36.48 14.02
CA MET A 34 -26.63 -35.04 14.19
C MET A 34 -25.34 -34.38 14.69
N GLU A 35 -24.64 -35.00 15.64
CA GLU A 35 -23.35 -34.49 16.12
C GLU A 35 -22.31 -34.43 15.00
N VAL A 36 -22.26 -35.45 14.15
CA VAL A 36 -21.36 -35.48 13.00
C VAL A 36 -21.73 -34.43 11.95
N SER A 37 -23.01 -34.23 11.64
CA SER A 37 -23.44 -33.18 10.71
C SER A 37 -23.15 -31.79 11.25
N LEU A 38 -23.42 -31.56 12.55
CA LEU A 38 -23.13 -30.29 13.22
C LEU A 38 -21.62 -29.99 13.23
N ALA A 39 -20.79 -31.00 13.48
CA ALA A 39 -19.34 -30.84 13.42
C ALA A 39 -18.87 -30.47 12.00
N ARG A 40 -19.46 -31.07 10.96
CA ARG A 40 -19.14 -30.73 9.56
C ARG A 40 -19.57 -29.31 9.19
N GLU A 41 -20.74 -28.87 9.61
CA GLU A 41 -21.20 -27.49 9.37
C GLU A 41 -20.32 -26.46 10.08
N ARG A 42 -19.89 -26.75 11.32
CA ARG A 42 -18.95 -25.91 12.05
C ARG A 42 -17.58 -25.88 11.39
N ALA A 43 -17.09 -27.02 10.89
CA ALA A 43 -15.83 -27.09 10.17
C ALA A 43 -15.90 -26.25 8.86
N ALA A 44 -16.95 -26.43 8.06
CA ALA A 44 -17.13 -25.70 6.80
C ALA A 44 -17.26 -24.18 7.03
N THR A 45 -17.98 -23.76 8.07
CA THR A 45 -18.10 -22.33 8.41
C THR A 45 -16.80 -21.76 8.98
N ALA A 46 -16.04 -22.55 9.75
CA ALA A 46 -14.72 -22.15 10.23
C ALA A 46 -13.72 -22.01 9.07
N GLU A 47 -13.71 -22.94 8.12
CA GLU A 47 -12.87 -22.87 6.91
C GLU A 47 -13.19 -21.63 6.08
N ALA A 48 -14.48 -21.36 5.81
CA ALA A 48 -14.88 -20.16 5.07
C ALA A 48 -14.46 -18.86 5.77
N ARG A 49 -14.57 -18.81 7.11
CA ARG A 49 -14.10 -17.66 7.91
C ARG A 49 -12.58 -17.52 7.89
N ALA A 50 -11.85 -18.61 8.01
CA ALA A 50 -10.39 -18.61 7.96
C ALA A 50 -9.89 -18.10 6.60
N LEU A 51 -10.52 -18.54 5.50
CA LEU A 51 -10.22 -18.04 4.16
C LEU A 51 -10.56 -16.55 4.01
N ALA A 52 -11.70 -16.10 4.55
CA ALA A 52 -12.08 -14.69 4.50
C ALA A 52 -11.09 -13.79 5.27
N ILE A 53 -10.63 -14.23 6.45
CA ILE A 53 -9.63 -13.51 7.24
C ILE A 53 -8.30 -13.44 6.48
N ALA A 54 -7.83 -14.58 5.96
CA ALA A 54 -6.59 -14.64 5.18
C ALA A 54 -6.66 -13.76 3.92
N GLN A 55 -7.81 -13.70 3.25
CA GLN A 55 -8.04 -12.79 2.13
C GLN A 55 -8.02 -11.33 2.56
N ASN A 56 -8.63 -11.00 3.71
CA ASN A 56 -8.64 -9.63 4.23
C ASN A 56 -7.23 -9.14 4.55
N GLU A 57 -6.43 -9.93 5.27
CA GLU A 57 -5.03 -9.61 5.57
C GLU A 57 -4.22 -9.39 4.29
N GLN A 58 -4.37 -10.28 3.29
CA GLN A 58 -3.71 -10.11 2.00
C GLN A 58 -4.19 -8.86 1.25
N MET A 59 -5.47 -8.49 1.36
CA MET A 59 -6.00 -7.27 0.75
C MET A 59 -5.44 -6.03 1.43
N GLU A 60 -5.38 -5.99 2.76
CA GLU A 60 -4.79 -4.87 3.51
C GLU A 60 -3.32 -4.65 3.13
N ASP A 61 -2.53 -5.72 3.05
CA ASP A 61 -1.12 -5.63 2.64
C ASP A 61 -0.97 -5.13 1.20
N ARG A 62 -1.83 -5.62 0.28
CA ARG A 62 -1.85 -5.16 -1.11
C ARG A 62 -2.24 -3.69 -1.22
N VAL A 63 -3.22 -3.24 -0.45
CA VAL A 63 -3.65 -1.84 -0.42
C VAL A 63 -2.52 -0.96 0.10
N ARG A 64 -1.87 -1.34 1.20
CA ARG A 64 -0.73 -0.58 1.76
C ARG A 64 0.43 -0.49 0.76
N ALA A 65 0.78 -1.61 0.11
CA ALA A 65 1.82 -1.62 -0.92
C ALA A 65 1.43 -0.75 -2.14
N ALA A 66 0.16 -0.78 -2.54
CA ALA A 66 -0.36 0.05 -3.62
C ALA A 66 -0.28 1.54 -3.26
N GLU A 67 -0.68 1.93 -2.05
CA GLU A 67 -0.59 3.31 -1.55
C GLU A 67 0.85 3.83 -1.56
N GLU A 68 1.81 3.05 -1.05
CA GLU A 68 3.22 3.42 -1.08
C GLU A 68 3.74 3.56 -2.52
N SER A 69 3.39 2.62 -3.40
CA SER A 69 3.82 2.68 -4.80
C SER A 69 3.21 3.87 -5.53
N ALA A 70 1.95 4.21 -5.26
CA ALA A 70 1.26 5.36 -5.83
C ALA A 70 1.88 6.67 -5.32
N ARG A 71 2.18 6.75 -4.02
CA ARG A 71 2.87 7.92 -3.45
C ARG A 71 4.26 8.12 -4.05
N ARG A 72 5.03 7.03 -4.22
CA ARG A 72 6.35 7.09 -4.88
C ARG A 72 6.23 7.57 -6.33
N LYS A 73 5.32 6.98 -7.11
CA LYS A 73 5.07 7.37 -8.51
C LYS A 73 4.61 8.82 -8.64
N ALA A 74 3.67 9.25 -7.80
CA ALA A 74 3.16 10.62 -7.81
C ALA A 74 4.26 11.63 -7.44
N LEU A 75 5.13 11.28 -6.49
CA LEU A 75 6.29 12.11 -6.12
C LEU A 75 7.33 12.15 -7.25
N GLU A 76 7.61 11.01 -7.88
CA GLU A 76 8.52 10.94 -9.03
C GLU A 76 8.01 11.77 -10.21
N GLU A 77 6.70 11.65 -10.53
CA GLU A 77 6.05 12.47 -11.55
C GLU A 77 6.17 13.97 -11.21
N LEU A 78 5.84 14.35 -9.96
CA LEU A 78 5.96 15.73 -9.51
C LEU A 78 7.39 16.25 -9.64
N LEU A 79 8.40 15.48 -9.24
CA LEU A 79 9.80 15.87 -9.36
C LEU A 79 10.24 15.97 -10.82
N SER A 80 9.74 15.08 -11.69
CA SER A 80 10.07 15.11 -13.12
C SER A 80 9.59 16.40 -13.82
N ASP A 81 8.53 17.01 -13.30
CA ASP A 81 7.96 18.25 -13.81
C ASP A 81 8.63 19.51 -13.24
N ILE A 82 9.48 19.38 -12.21
CA ILE A 82 10.24 20.51 -11.68
C ILE A 82 11.44 20.76 -12.59
N ARG A 83 11.53 21.99 -13.12
CA ARG A 83 12.62 22.45 -13.98
C ARG A 83 13.30 23.67 -13.37
N ILE A 84 14.59 23.83 -13.65
CA ILE A 84 15.36 25.01 -13.24
C ILE A 84 15.53 25.91 -14.47
N GLU A 85 15.08 27.15 -14.38
CA GLU A 85 15.40 28.21 -15.35
C GLU A 85 16.66 28.94 -14.87
N GLU A 86 17.71 28.90 -15.68
CA GLU A 86 18.98 29.55 -15.38
C GLU A 86 19.22 30.72 -16.36
N ARG A 87 19.56 31.89 -15.81
CA ARG A 87 19.99 33.06 -16.57
C ARG A 87 21.39 33.47 -16.11
N ARG A 88 22.31 33.64 -17.06
CA ARG A 88 23.71 34.02 -16.78
C ARG A 88 24.01 35.38 -17.37
N TYR A 89 24.56 36.27 -16.56
CA TYR A 89 25.01 37.59 -17.00
C TYR A 89 26.41 37.89 -16.47
N LEU A 90 27.23 38.54 -17.30
CA LEU A 90 28.55 39.02 -16.89
C LEU A 90 28.43 40.49 -16.46
N ARG A 91 28.76 40.77 -15.21
CA ARG A 91 28.82 42.12 -14.66
C ARG A 91 30.29 42.54 -14.58
N GLU A 92 30.67 43.56 -15.34
CA GLU A 92 32.00 44.16 -15.27
C GLU A 92 31.92 45.43 -14.41
N SER A 93 32.65 45.46 -13.30
CA SER A 93 32.79 46.67 -12.48
C SER A 93 34.12 47.35 -12.83
N LYS A 94 34.04 48.52 -13.48
CA LYS A 94 35.19 49.39 -13.73
C LYS A 94 35.48 50.20 -12.47
N SER A 95 36.32 49.66 -11.59
CA SER A 95 36.99 50.47 -10.56
C SER A 95 38.33 50.95 -11.12
N LEU A 96 38.69 52.21 -10.84
CA LEU A 96 39.77 53.00 -11.43
C LEU A 96 41.18 52.35 -11.51
N PHE A 97 41.40 51.16 -10.93
CA PHE A 97 42.68 50.43 -10.97
C PHE A 97 42.59 48.92 -11.24
N MET A 98 41.40 48.32 -11.36
CA MET A 98 41.24 46.89 -11.69
C MET A 98 39.91 46.62 -12.40
N ASN A 99 39.97 45.90 -13.53
CA ASN A 99 38.78 45.36 -14.20
C ASN A 99 38.34 44.08 -13.46
N ARG A 100 37.38 44.21 -12.54
CA ARG A 100 36.78 43.05 -11.88
C ARG A 100 35.58 42.56 -12.69
N LYS A 101 35.67 41.34 -13.22
CA LYS A 101 34.54 40.66 -13.87
C LYS A 101 33.90 39.70 -12.86
N CYS A 102 32.60 39.82 -12.64
CA CYS A 102 31.82 38.83 -11.90
C CYS A 102 30.77 38.19 -12.81
N LEU A 103 30.57 36.89 -12.65
CA LEU A 103 29.51 36.13 -13.29
C LEU A 103 28.35 36.07 -12.31
N VAL A 104 27.20 36.63 -12.70
CA VAL A 104 25.96 36.53 -11.93
C VAL A 104 25.11 35.44 -12.59
N VAL A 105 24.84 34.39 -11.83
CA VAL A 105 23.94 33.31 -12.21
C VAL A 105 22.65 33.49 -11.43
N GLN A 106 21.53 33.63 -12.13
CA GLN A 106 20.20 33.70 -11.56
C GLN A 106 19.47 32.39 -11.84
N GLU A 107 19.06 31.69 -10.79
CA GLU A 107 18.33 30.42 -10.88
C GLU A 107 16.92 30.58 -10.32
N ARG A 108 15.96 29.90 -10.94
CA ARG A 108 14.57 29.82 -10.44
C ARG A 108 13.96 28.45 -10.68
N LEU A 109 13.19 27.96 -9.73
CA LEU A 109 12.40 26.73 -9.88
C LEU A 109 11.06 27.00 -10.59
N PHE A 110 10.74 26.17 -11.58
CA PHE A 110 9.51 26.21 -12.38
C PHE A 110 8.81 24.86 -12.31
N PHE A 111 7.50 24.87 -12.12
CA PHE A 111 6.65 23.67 -12.19
C PHE A 111 5.51 23.88 -13.17
N ARG A 112 5.44 23.08 -14.25
CA ARG A 112 4.36 23.11 -15.26
C ARG A 112 3.89 24.53 -15.66
N ASN A 113 4.84 25.47 -15.78
CA ASN A 113 4.65 26.90 -16.09
C ASN A 113 4.28 27.85 -14.93
N ILE A 114 4.46 27.43 -13.67
CA ILE A 114 4.27 28.26 -12.47
C ILE A 114 5.64 28.51 -11.79
N PRO A 115 6.01 29.77 -11.46
CA PRO A 115 7.12 30.06 -10.55
C PRO A 115 6.91 29.38 -9.19
N LEU A 116 7.85 28.56 -8.74
CA LEU A 116 7.83 28.07 -7.35
C LEU A 116 8.72 28.91 -6.42
N SER A 117 9.78 29.51 -6.96
CA SER A 117 10.68 30.39 -6.21
C SER A 117 10.80 31.74 -6.90
N ASP A 118 11.28 32.74 -6.16
CA ASP A 118 11.86 33.94 -6.75
C ASP A 118 13.26 33.63 -7.32
N TRP A 119 13.83 34.59 -8.04
CA TRP A 119 15.19 34.50 -8.57
C TRP A 119 16.20 34.47 -7.42
N VAL A 120 17.02 33.42 -7.39
CA VAL A 120 18.16 33.30 -6.47
C VAL A 120 19.42 33.67 -7.24
N GLU A 121 20.16 34.65 -6.74
CA GLU A 121 21.38 35.14 -7.38
C GLU A 121 22.61 34.53 -6.73
N HIS A 122 23.48 33.93 -7.54
CA HIS A 122 24.80 33.47 -7.16
C HIS A 122 25.86 34.29 -7.90
N GLU A 123 26.71 35.00 -7.15
CA GLU A 123 27.80 35.79 -7.70
C GLU A 123 29.12 35.01 -7.62
N TYR A 124 29.78 34.83 -8.76
CA TYR A 124 31.10 34.21 -8.86
C TYR A 124 32.14 35.23 -9.34
N TRP A 125 33.27 35.31 -8.63
CA TRP A 125 34.38 36.21 -8.97
C TRP A 125 35.34 35.56 -9.96
N LEU A 126 35.71 36.27 -11.04
CA LEU A 126 36.49 35.73 -12.16
C LEU A 126 37.98 36.13 -12.15
N GLU A 127 38.54 36.54 -11.01
CA GLU A 127 39.97 36.94 -10.91
C GLU A 127 40.92 35.74 -11.04
N GLU A 128 42.20 36.00 -11.35
CA GLU A 128 43.26 35.03 -11.71
C GLU A 128 43.65 34.04 -10.58
N GLY A 129 42.99 34.13 -9.41
CA GLY A 129 43.02 33.16 -8.31
C GLY A 129 41.64 32.78 -7.77
N GLY A 130 40.56 33.02 -8.54
CA GLY A 130 39.18 32.74 -8.18
C GLY A 130 38.74 31.30 -8.47
N ASP A 131 37.56 30.95 -7.95
CA ASP A 131 37.03 29.57 -7.96
C ASP A 131 37.11 28.90 -9.35
N PRO A 132 37.65 27.67 -9.44
CA PRO A 132 37.78 26.97 -10.72
C PRO A 132 36.43 26.73 -11.41
N VAL A 133 35.35 26.67 -10.62
CA VAL A 133 33.96 26.55 -11.09
C VAL A 133 33.50 27.81 -11.84
N ALA A 134 33.94 28.99 -11.42
CA ALA A 134 33.60 30.25 -12.09
C ALA A 134 34.19 30.29 -13.52
N HIS A 135 35.42 29.80 -13.68
CA HIS A 135 36.10 29.76 -14.98
C HIS A 135 35.48 28.76 -15.95
N THR A 136 35.03 27.59 -15.48
CA THR A 136 34.35 26.59 -16.33
C THR A 136 32.95 27.06 -16.75
N LEU A 137 32.21 27.69 -15.83
CA LEU A 137 30.90 28.30 -16.12
C LEU A 137 31.03 29.49 -17.09
N ALA A 138 32.04 30.34 -16.93
CA ALA A 138 32.30 31.42 -17.89
C ALA A 138 32.72 30.89 -19.28
N ALA A 139 33.52 29.82 -19.34
CA ALA A 139 33.93 29.20 -20.60
C ALA A 139 32.77 28.54 -21.35
N THR A 140 31.83 27.91 -20.64
CA THR A 140 30.60 27.35 -21.25
C THR A 140 29.64 28.43 -21.72
N THR A 141 29.49 29.52 -20.95
CA THR A 141 28.69 30.68 -21.37
C THR A 141 29.26 31.35 -22.63
N ARG A 142 30.59 31.42 -22.77
CA ARG A 142 31.24 32.00 -23.97
C ARG A 142 31.05 31.16 -25.24
N LYS A 143 30.86 29.83 -25.13
CA LYS A 143 30.60 28.94 -26.28
C LYS A 143 29.15 28.99 -26.80
N LEU A 144 28.24 29.61 -26.05
CA LEU A 144 26.80 29.67 -26.37
C LEU A 144 26.37 31.01 -26.98
N LEU A 145 27.26 32.01 -27.06
CA LEU A 145 27.06 33.20 -27.88
C LEU A 145 27.69 32.96 -29.27
N PRO A 146 26.98 33.20 -30.39
CA PRO A 146 27.57 33.21 -31.72
C PRO A 146 28.61 34.34 -31.89
#